data_AF-A0A154P5R2-F1
#
_entry.id   AF-A0A154P5R2-F1
#
_cell.length_a   1.000
_cell.length_b   1.000
_cell.length_c   1.000
_cell.angle_alpha   90.00
_cell.angle_beta   90.00
_cell.angle_gamma   90.00
#
_symmetry.space_group_name_H-M   'P 1'
#
loop_
_entity.id
_entity.type
_entity.pdbx_description
1 polymer ?
#
loop_
_entity_poly.entity_id
_entity_poly.type
_entity_poly.pdbx_seq_one_letter_code
_entity_poly.pdbx_strand_id
1 'polypeptide(L)'
;MQKLPDDAVRDYNSLPTPEGEELKILLNKLVVIKLNGGLGTSMGCHGPKSVIAVLVQQIEYLNKTYNSNVPLILMDSFNTDDDTQRIIRKYKGIDVDIHTFNQSCYPRINRDSLLPIAKHCFVPDDIEAWYPPGHGDFYESFRSSGLLKKFLKEGREYCFISNIDNLGATVDFKILKLLLDKREASPLEFVMEVTDKTRADVKGGTLIKYEDKLRLLEIAQVPKDHVDDFKSVKTFKFFNTNNLWIKLSAIERVVETNSLNMEIIVNNKTFANGLNIIQLETAVGAAMKSFEGSIGINVPRSRFLPVKKTSDLMLVMSNLYTLRNGSLVMSPQRMFPTTPLIKLGDKHFSKVKEFLTRFPTIPDLLELDHLTVSGDVTFGKGVTLKGTVIIIANHGERIDLPSGTILENKIVSGNLRILDH
;
A
#
# COMPACT_ATOMS: atom_id res chain seq x y z
N MET A 1 -7.26 -14.40 -23.31
CA MET A 1 -6.71 -14.62 -21.94
C MET A 1 -7.01 -16.05 -21.54
N GLN A 2 -6.03 -16.81 -21.05
CA GLN A 2 -6.27 -18.15 -20.51
C GLN A 2 -6.70 -18.04 -19.04
N LYS A 3 -7.54 -18.96 -18.57
CA LYS A 3 -7.86 -19.06 -17.13
C LYS A 3 -6.57 -19.31 -16.36
N LEU A 4 -6.45 -18.69 -15.18
CA LEU A 4 -5.37 -19.00 -14.25
C LEU A 4 -5.37 -20.51 -13.97
N PRO A 5 -4.22 -21.20 -14.16
CA PRO A 5 -4.05 -22.58 -13.70
C PRO A 5 -4.32 -22.70 -12.20
N ASP A 6 -4.78 -23.87 -11.76
CA ASP A 6 -5.09 -24.11 -10.35
C ASP A 6 -3.83 -24.08 -9.46
N ASP A 7 -2.65 -24.32 -10.02
CA ASP A 7 -1.34 -24.28 -9.33
C ASP A 7 -0.68 -22.89 -9.35
N ALA A 8 -1.21 -21.93 -10.11
CA ALA A 8 -0.65 -20.60 -10.24
C ALA A 8 -0.81 -19.74 -8.97
N VAL A 9 -1.81 -20.05 -8.14
CA VAL A 9 -2.09 -19.35 -6.88
C VAL A 9 -2.25 -20.39 -5.77
N ARG A 10 -1.32 -20.40 -4.80
CA ARG A 10 -1.39 -21.28 -3.63
C ARG A 10 -2.23 -20.65 -2.52
N ASP A 11 -2.95 -21.48 -1.77
CA ASP A 11 -3.71 -21.01 -0.60
C ASP A 11 -2.78 -20.77 0.60
N TYR A 12 -2.93 -19.63 1.27
CA TYR A 12 -2.11 -19.28 2.42
C TYR A 12 -2.21 -20.30 3.57
N ASN A 13 -3.38 -20.91 3.78
CA ASN A 13 -3.57 -21.86 4.87
C ASN A 13 -2.85 -23.19 4.65
N SER A 14 -2.54 -23.54 3.40
CA SER A 14 -1.76 -24.72 3.05
C SER A 14 -0.25 -24.57 3.27
N LEU A 15 0.23 -23.35 3.57
CA LEU A 15 1.66 -23.07 3.70
C LEU A 15 2.25 -23.66 4.99
N PRO A 16 3.50 -24.16 4.93
CA PRO A 16 4.16 -24.73 6.10
C PRO A 16 4.42 -23.64 7.15
N THR A 17 4.19 -23.98 8.41
CA THR A 17 4.51 -23.07 9.52
C THR A 17 5.94 -23.33 9.99
N PRO A 18 6.82 -22.32 10.05
CA PRO A 18 8.13 -22.44 10.70
C PRO A 18 8.00 -22.50 12.21
N GLU A 19 8.89 -23.26 12.86
CA GLU A 19 8.91 -23.42 14.31
C GLU A 19 10.33 -23.21 14.87
N GLY A 20 10.40 -22.61 16.07
CA GLY A 20 11.62 -22.50 16.85
C GLY A 20 12.75 -21.70 16.19
N GLU A 21 13.97 -22.25 16.25
CA GLU A 21 15.21 -21.60 15.80
C GLU A 21 15.28 -21.39 14.27
N GLU A 22 14.46 -22.10 13.49
CA GLU A 22 14.37 -21.93 12.03
C GLU A 22 14.05 -20.48 11.66
N LEU A 23 13.20 -19.81 12.45
CA LEU A 23 12.78 -18.42 12.21
C LEU A 23 13.96 -17.44 12.14
N LYS A 24 14.95 -17.60 13.03
CA LYS A 24 16.13 -16.72 13.04
C LYS A 24 16.95 -16.89 11.75
N ILE A 25 17.10 -18.12 11.27
CA ILE A 25 17.83 -18.42 10.04
C ILE A 25 17.09 -17.83 8.84
N LEU A 26 15.77 -18.00 8.78
CA LEU A 26 14.92 -17.45 7.71
C LEU A 26 14.99 -15.91 7.67
N LEU A 27 14.86 -15.27 8.83
CA LEU A 27 14.89 -13.81 8.95
C LEU A 27 16.24 -13.20 8.57
N ASN A 28 17.34 -13.87 8.91
CA ASN A 28 18.68 -13.40 8.53
C ASN A 28 18.91 -13.43 7.01
N LYS A 29 18.06 -14.11 6.23
CA LYS A 29 18.12 -14.10 4.76
C LYS A 29 17.17 -13.08 4.12
N LEU A 30 16.34 -12.43 4.92
CA LEU A 30 15.32 -11.49 4.46
C LEU A 30 15.82 -10.04 4.54
N VAL A 31 15.32 -9.23 3.61
CA VAL A 31 15.43 -7.78 3.57
C VAL A 31 14.03 -7.18 3.42
N VAL A 32 13.66 -6.18 4.22
CA VAL A 32 12.34 -5.54 4.13
C VAL A 32 12.43 -4.21 3.42
N ILE A 33 11.64 -4.02 2.37
CA ILE A 33 11.63 -2.83 1.52
C ILE A 33 10.24 -2.20 1.56
N LYS A 34 10.19 -0.89 1.81
CA LYS A 34 8.95 -0.10 1.83
C LYS A 34 9.01 0.99 0.78
N LEU A 35 8.00 1.00 -0.08
CA LEU A 35 7.84 2.01 -1.13
C LEU A 35 7.36 3.32 -0.48
N ASN A 36 8.23 4.34 -0.43
CA ASN A 36 8.03 5.61 0.26
C ASN A 36 8.13 6.84 -0.68
N GLY A 37 7.93 6.64 -1.99
CA GLY A 37 7.95 7.73 -2.97
C GLY A 37 6.67 8.58 -3.02
N GLY A 38 5.62 8.21 -2.30
CA GLY A 38 4.32 8.87 -2.35
C GLY A 38 4.16 10.00 -1.34
N LEU A 39 3.66 11.15 -1.80
CA LEU A 39 3.27 12.26 -0.93
C LEU A 39 1.86 12.03 -0.34
N GLY A 40 1.64 12.50 0.90
CA GLY A 40 0.32 12.51 1.55
C GLY A 40 -0.67 13.56 1.02
N THR A 41 -0.49 14.05 -0.21
CA THR A 41 -1.23 15.20 -0.79
C THR A 41 -2.74 14.97 -0.88
N SER A 42 -3.17 13.73 -1.15
CA SER A 42 -4.59 13.34 -1.16
C SER A 42 -5.25 13.67 0.17
N MET A 43 -4.56 13.40 1.29
CA MET A 43 -5.02 13.67 2.64
C MET A 43 -4.63 15.06 3.16
N GLY A 44 -3.99 15.91 2.33
CA GLY A 44 -3.59 17.25 2.72
C GLY A 44 -2.39 17.33 3.66
N CYS A 45 -1.60 16.25 3.77
CA CYS A 45 -0.33 16.27 4.49
C CYS A 45 0.79 16.65 3.53
N HIS A 46 1.65 17.58 3.95
CA HIS A 46 2.91 17.88 3.27
C HIS A 46 4.01 17.00 3.90
N GLY A 47 4.70 16.20 3.08
CA GLY A 47 5.76 15.29 3.51
C GLY A 47 5.41 13.79 3.43
N PRO A 48 6.38 12.91 3.75
CA PRO A 48 6.19 11.46 3.79
C PRO A 48 5.15 11.09 4.85
N LYS A 49 4.36 10.05 4.57
CA LYS A 49 3.29 9.60 5.47
C LYS A 49 3.91 9.21 6.84
N SER A 50 3.31 9.64 7.95
CA SER A 50 3.76 9.41 9.34
C SER A 50 3.80 7.93 9.80
N VAL A 51 3.76 6.99 8.85
CA VAL A 51 3.70 5.54 9.07
C VAL A 51 5.08 4.95 9.38
N ILE A 52 6.17 5.69 9.10
CA ILE A 52 7.55 5.24 9.37
C ILE A 52 7.73 4.80 10.84
N ALA A 53 7.13 5.52 11.80
CA ALA A 53 7.24 5.18 13.22
C ALA A 53 6.68 3.79 13.56
N VAL A 54 5.53 3.45 12.97
CA VAL A 54 4.87 2.15 13.18
C VAL A 54 5.71 1.02 12.59
N LEU A 55 6.31 1.24 11.41
CA LEU A 55 7.13 0.25 10.73
C LEU A 55 8.45 -0.03 11.47
N VAL A 56 9.10 1.01 12.00
CA VAL A 56 10.31 0.85 12.82
C VAL A 56 9.99 0.01 14.07
N GLN A 57 8.87 0.27 14.73
CA GLN A 57 8.42 -0.54 15.88
C GLN A 57 8.19 -2.02 15.52
N GLN A 58 7.61 -2.30 14.33
CA GLN A 58 7.41 -3.68 13.86
C GLN A 58 8.73 -4.42 13.69
N ILE A 59 9.71 -3.79 13.02
CA ILE A 59 11.01 -4.42 12.76
C ILE A 59 11.85 -4.51 14.03
N GLU A 60 11.80 -3.50 14.89
CA GLU A 60 12.46 -3.52 16.20
C GLU A 60 11.93 -4.68 17.06
N TYR A 61 10.61 -4.83 17.13
CA TYR A 61 10.00 -5.93 17.85
C TYR A 61 10.39 -7.29 17.26
N LEU A 62 10.40 -7.41 15.94
CA LEU A 62 10.79 -8.62 15.24
C LEU A 62 12.26 -8.99 15.53
N ASN A 63 13.18 -8.03 15.44
CA ASN A 63 14.60 -8.24 15.71
C ASN A 63 14.85 -8.65 17.17
N LYS A 64 14.20 -7.97 18.13
CA LYS A 64 14.31 -8.31 19.56
C LYS A 64 13.73 -9.68 19.90
N THR A 65 12.58 -10.03 19.33
CA THR A 65 11.87 -11.28 19.65
C THR A 65 12.61 -12.50 19.12
N TYR A 66 13.16 -12.42 17.90
CA TYR A 66 13.80 -13.55 17.23
C TYR A 66 15.33 -13.49 17.22
N ASN A 67 15.92 -12.50 17.90
CA ASN A 67 17.36 -12.25 17.94
C ASN A 67 17.97 -12.28 16.53
N SER A 68 17.33 -11.55 15.61
CA SER A 68 17.69 -11.43 14.20
C SER A 68 18.05 -9.98 13.87
N ASN A 69 18.72 -9.77 12.74
CA ASN A 69 18.98 -8.42 12.24
C ASN A 69 18.36 -8.27 10.85
N VAL A 70 17.08 -7.91 10.78
CA VAL A 70 16.38 -7.63 9.52
C VAL A 70 16.52 -6.15 9.19
N PRO A 71 17.14 -5.81 8.04
CA PRO A 71 17.26 -4.42 7.61
C PRO A 71 15.94 -3.91 7.02
N LEU A 72 15.64 -2.63 7.30
CA LEU A 72 14.53 -1.90 6.73
C LEU A 72 15.05 -0.91 5.68
N ILE A 73 14.55 -0.99 4.46
CA ILE A 73 14.94 -0.08 3.37
C ILE A 73 13.74 0.71 2.90
N LEU A 74 13.91 2.02 2.82
CA LEU A 74 12.90 2.92 2.27
C LEU A 74 13.33 3.35 0.86
N MET A 75 12.46 3.10 -0.12
CA MET A 75 12.60 3.64 -1.47
C MET A 75 11.92 5.02 -1.50
N ASP A 76 12.72 6.06 -1.41
CA ASP A 76 12.27 7.44 -1.38
C ASP A 76 12.14 8.03 -2.79
N SER A 77 11.59 9.25 -2.85
CA SER A 77 11.59 10.09 -4.04
C SER A 77 12.29 11.41 -3.75
N PHE A 78 12.62 12.19 -4.76
CA PHE A 78 13.06 13.57 -4.59
C PHE A 78 12.06 14.44 -3.80
N ASN A 79 10.79 14.05 -3.68
CA ASN A 79 9.79 14.75 -2.86
C ASN A 79 9.78 14.34 -1.38
N THR A 80 10.36 13.17 -1.05
CA THR A 80 10.23 12.56 0.29
C THR A 80 11.57 12.32 0.97
N ASP A 81 12.67 12.19 0.21
CA ASP A 81 14.00 11.81 0.71
C ASP A 81 14.49 12.73 1.84
N ASP A 82 14.54 14.06 1.63
CA ASP A 82 15.01 15.00 2.64
C ASP A 82 14.22 14.94 3.96
N ASP A 83 12.89 14.80 3.87
CA ASP A 83 12.02 14.68 5.03
C ASP A 83 12.18 13.32 5.72
N THR A 84 12.31 12.24 4.94
CA THR A 84 12.58 10.89 5.44
C THR A 84 13.91 10.86 6.20
N GLN A 85 14.97 11.45 5.66
CA GLN A 85 16.28 11.54 6.32
C GLN A 85 16.20 12.27 7.67
N ARG A 86 15.42 13.36 7.75
CA ARG A 86 15.20 14.10 9.01
C ARG A 86 14.48 13.23 10.05
N ILE A 87 13.52 12.42 9.63
CA ILE A 87 12.78 11.51 10.51
C ILE A 87 13.69 10.37 10.99
N ILE A 88 14.49 9.76 10.10
CA ILE A 88 15.37 8.63 10.43
C ILE A 88 16.40 9.01 11.50
N ARG A 89 16.86 10.26 11.53
CA ARG A 89 17.78 10.75 12.59
C ARG A 89 17.23 10.55 14.00
N LYS A 90 15.90 10.52 14.18
CA LYS A 90 15.25 10.27 15.48
C LYS A 90 15.40 8.82 15.96
N TYR A 91 15.65 7.89 15.04
CA TYR A 91 15.81 6.46 15.34
C TYR A 91 17.28 6.05 15.47
N LYS A 92 18.22 7.00 15.46
CA LYS A 92 19.63 6.73 15.79
C LYS A 92 19.72 6.22 17.22
N GLY A 93 20.16 4.98 17.40
CA GLY A 93 20.25 4.29 18.69
C GLY A 93 19.19 3.21 18.90
N ILE A 94 18.24 3.06 17.98
CA ILE A 94 17.36 1.88 17.94
C ILE A 94 18.07 0.76 17.21
N ASP A 95 17.87 -0.48 17.67
CA ASP A 95 18.45 -1.70 17.10
C ASP A 95 17.73 -2.14 15.80
N VAL A 96 17.70 -1.23 14.82
CA VAL A 96 17.17 -1.47 13.48
C VAL A 96 18.10 -0.83 12.46
N ASP A 97 18.59 -1.63 11.52
CA ASP A 97 19.41 -1.17 10.42
C ASP A 97 18.52 -0.56 9.31
N ILE A 98 18.46 0.77 9.26
CA ILE A 98 17.62 1.52 8.32
C ILE A 98 18.48 2.06 7.17
N HIS A 99 18.17 1.65 5.94
CA HIS A 99 18.75 2.22 4.72
C HIS A 99 17.70 2.97 3.92
N THR A 100 18.17 3.89 3.10
CA THR A 100 17.33 4.67 2.18
C THR A 100 18.02 4.75 0.84
N PHE A 101 17.24 4.73 -0.23
CA PHE A 101 17.73 5.10 -1.55
C PHE A 101 16.64 5.84 -2.30
N ASN A 102 17.06 6.77 -3.15
CA ASN A 102 16.16 7.56 -3.96
C ASN A 102 15.89 6.85 -5.29
N GLN A 103 14.64 6.89 -5.74
CA GLN A 103 14.27 6.44 -7.08
C GLN A 103 14.66 7.48 -8.14
N SER A 104 14.61 7.09 -9.41
CA SER A 104 14.89 7.98 -10.54
C SER A 104 13.92 9.17 -10.60
N CYS A 105 14.35 10.22 -11.29
CA CYS A 105 13.58 11.45 -11.49
C CYS A 105 13.53 11.77 -12.99
N TYR A 106 12.35 11.68 -13.60
CA TYR A 106 12.17 11.86 -15.04
C TYR A 106 11.46 13.18 -15.36
N PRO A 107 11.77 13.82 -16.50
CA PRO A 107 11.09 15.04 -16.92
C PRO A 107 9.71 14.71 -17.49
N ARG A 108 8.69 15.46 -17.08
CA ARG A 108 7.33 15.35 -17.63
C ARG A 108 7.34 15.78 -19.10
N ILE A 109 6.44 15.21 -19.88
CA ILE A 109 6.36 15.44 -21.33
C ILE A 109 5.12 16.28 -21.61
N ASN A 110 5.23 17.30 -22.46
CA ASN A 110 4.07 18.04 -22.93
C ASN A 110 3.23 17.16 -23.86
N ARG A 111 1.91 17.14 -23.67
CA ARG A 111 1.03 16.25 -24.44
C ARG A 111 0.97 16.57 -25.93
N ASP A 112 1.05 17.85 -26.29
CA ASP A 112 0.86 18.31 -27.67
C ASP A 112 2.18 18.28 -28.45
N SER A 113 3.29 18.73 -27.84
CA SER A 113 4.60 18.74 -28.49
C SER A 113 5.37 17.43 -28.36
N LEU A 114 5.01 16.56 -27.41
CA LEU A 114 5.75 15.36 -27.04
C LEU A 114 7.21 15.62 -26.62
N LEU A 115 7.52 16.86 -26.23
CA LEU A 115 8.83 17.26 -25.73
C LEU A 115 8.83 17.42 -24.20
N PRO A 116 9.99 17.24 -23.53
CA PRO A 116 10.12 17.51 -22.10
C PRO A 116 9.73 18.95 -21.76
N ILE A 117 9.03 19.14 -20.63
CA ILE A 117 8.70 20.49 -20.13
C ILE A 117 9.84 21.10 -19.31
N ALA A 118 10.73 20.26 -18.77
CA ALA A 118 11.87 20.69 -17.97
C ALA A 118 12.84 21.51 -18.84
N LYS A 119 13.16 22.72 -18.38
CA LYS A 119 14.05 23.65 -19.09
C LYS A 119 15.53 23.44 -18.77
N HIS A 120 15.82 22.80 -17.65
CA HIS A 120 17.16 22.59 -17.09
C HIS A 120 17.16 21.35 -16.21
N CYS A 121 18.34 20.75 -15.97
CA CYS A 121 18.48 19.49 -15.24
C CYS A 121 18.43 19.63 -13.70
N PHE A 122 18.38 20.86 -13.17
CA PHE A 122 18.35 21.08 -11.72
C PHE A 122 16.91 21.01 -11.19
N VAL A 123 16.55 19.86 -10.63
CA VAL A 123 15.18 19.53 -10.18
C VAL A 123 14.56 20.56 -9.22
N PRO A 124 15.27 21.10 -8.20
CA PRO A 124 14.66 22.00 -7.23
C PRO A 124 14.11 23.31 -7.79
N ASP A 125 14.65 23.80 -8.90
CA ASP A 125 14.24 25.07 -9.52
C ASP A 125 12.88 24.96 -10.23
N ASP A 126 12.50 23.75 -10.68
CA ASP A 126 11.23 23.48 -11.37
C ASP A 126 10.70 22.09 -11.02
N ILE A 127 10.40 21.85 -9.74
CA ILE A 127 9.91 20.56 -9.22
C ILE A 127 8.66 20.08 -9.98
N GLU A 128 7.82 21.01 -10.45
CA GLU A 128 6.63 20.68 -11.23
C GLU A 128 6.94 20.16 -12.63
N ALA A 129 8.14 20.36 -13.15
CA ALA A 129 8.58 19.75 -14.40
C ALA A 129 8.95 18.26 -14.27
N TRP A 130 9.12 17.74 -13.06
CA TRP A 130 9.67 16.41 -12.79
C TRP A 130 8.69 15.46 -12.14
N TYR A 131 8.87 14.15 -12.31
CA TYR A 131 8.06 13.13 -11.65
C TYR A 131 8.86 11.85 -11.36
N PRO A 132 8.50 11.10 -10.31
CA PRO A 132 9.02 9.76 -10.13
C PRO A 132 8.36 8.80 -11.15
N PRO A 133 9.12 7.94 -11.84
CA PRO A 133 8.63 7.06 -12.92
C PRO A 133 7.83 5.82 -12.42
N GLY A 134 7.12 5.98 -11.31
CA GLY A 134 6.36 4.91 -10.67
C GLY A 134 7.26 3.92 -9.93
N HIS A 135 6.62 2.97 -9.26
CA HIS A 135 7.31 2.02 -8.37
C HIS A 135 8.09 0.93 -9.13
N GLY A 136 7.91 0.78 -10.44
CA GLY A 136 8.69 -0.17 -11.27
C GLY A 136 10.17 0.20 -11.41
N ASP A 137 10.55 1.46 -11.21
CA ASP A 137 11.95 1.91 -11.18
C ASP A 137 12.76 1.34 -10.01
N PHE A 138 12.08 0.69 -9.06
CA PHE A 138 12.70 -0.03 -7.94
C PHE A 138 13.92 -0.86 -8.36
N TYR A 139 13.82 -1.67 -9.42
CA TYR A 139 14.88 -2.62 -9.79
C TYR A 139 16.19 -1.92 -10.19
N GLU A 140 16.10 -0.88 -11.01
CA GLU A 140 17.25 -0.11 -11.50
C GLU A 140 17.87 0.76 -10.40
N SER A 141 17.02 1.47 -9.65
CA SER A 141 17.45 2.34 -8.55
C SER A 141 18.05 1.55 -7.39
N PHE A 142 17.50 0.37 -7.07
CA PHE A 142 18.04 -0.49 -6.03
C PHE A 142 19.40 -1.07 -6.41
N ARG A 143 19.60 -1.46 -7.68
CA ARG A 143 20.92 -1.88 -8.18
C ARG A 143 21.92 -0.72 -8.17
N SER A 144 21.53 0.44 -8.69
CA SER A 144 22.37 1.63 -8.83
C SER A 144 22.79 2.21 -7.47
N SER A 145 21.95 2.06 -6.44
CA SER A 145 22.29 2.44 -5.05
C SER A 145 23.44 1.64 -4.43
N GLY A 146 23.80 0.49 -5.01
CA GLY A 146 24.78 -0.45 -4.45
C GLY A 146 24.25 -1.31 -3.31
N LEU A 147 23.03 -1.04 -2.81
CA LEU A 147 22.41 -1.82 -1.73
C LEU A 147 22.15 -3.28 -2.13
N LEU A 148 21.74 -3.52 -3.39
CA LEU A 148 21.57 -4.89 -3.90
C LEU A 148 22.84 -5.73 -3.72
N LYS A 149 23.98 -5.21 -4.17
CA LYS A 149 25.29 -5.88 -4.05
C LYS A 149 25.72 -6.02 -2.58
N LYS A 150 25.43 -5.02 -1.75
CA LYS A 150 25.71 -5.08 -0.31
C LYS A 150 24.95 -6.25 0.34
N PHE A 151 23.64 -6.34 0.16
CA PHE A 151 22.82 -7.38 0.79
C PHE A 151 23.11 -8.78 0.25
N LEU A 152 23.45 -8.91 -1.04
CA LEU A 152 23.94 -10.18 -1.59
C LEU A 152 25.25 -10.63 -0.92
N LYS A 153 26.20 -9.71 -0.68
CA LYS A 153 27.45 -10.02 0.04
C LYS A 153 27.22 -10.38 1.51
N GLU A 154 26.20 -9.81 2.13
CA GLU A 154 25.77 -10.15 3.50
C GLU A 154 25.05 -11.51 3.59
N GLY A 155 24.81 -12.19 2.46
CA GLY A 155 24.14 -13.49 2.42
C GLY A 155 22.62 -13.40 2.49
N ARG A 156 22.02 -12.25 2.17
CA ARG A 156 20.57 -12.11 2.01
C ARG A 156 20.13 -12.73 0.70
N GLU A 157 18.97 -13.40 0.70
CA GLU A 157 18.45 -14.12 -0.48
C GLU A 157 17.18 -13.49 -1.05
N TYR A 158 16.29 -12.97 -0.21
CA TYR A 158 14.99 -12.43 -0.63
C TYR A 158 14.74 -11.02 -0.08
N CYS A 159 14.01 -10.23 -0.85
CA CYS A 159 13.41 -8.99 -0.36
C CYS A 159 11.88 -9.09 -0.30
N PHE A 160 11.30 -8.49 0.73
CA PHE A 160 9.87 -8.28 0.89
C PHE A 160 9.54 -6.82 0.60
N ILE A 161 8.84 -6.56 -0.50
CA ILE A 161 8.46 -5.22 -0.96
C ILE A 161 6.98 -5.00 -0.64
N SER A 162 6.66 -3.85 -0.05
CA SER A 162 5.27 -3.43 0.16
C SER A 162 5.13 -1.91 0.21
N ASN A 163 3.93 -1.41 0.01
CA ASN A 163 3.67 0.02 0.16
C ASN A 163 3.78 0.44 1.63
N ILE A 164 4.33 1.63 1.88
CA ILE A 164 4.40 2.17 3.24
C ILE A 164 3.02 2.40 3.86
N ASP A 165 2.00 2.62 3.05
CA ASP A 165 0.63 2.85 3.51
C ASP A 165 -0.18 1.58 3.75
N ASN A 166 0.34 0.40 3.40
CA ASN A 166 -0.26 -0.88 3.75
C ASN A 166 0.20 -1.32 5.14
N LEU A 167 -0.61 -1.05 6.15
CA LEU A 167 -0.30 -1.41 7.54
C LEU A 167 -0.44 -2.92 7.80
N GLY A 168 -1.14 -3.65 6.93
CA GLY A 168 -1.26 -5.10 6.99
C GLY A 168 -0.02 -5.84 6.47
N ALA A 169 0.86 -5.16 5.74
CA ALA A 169 2.06 -5.75 5.13
C ALA A 169 3.18 -5.99 6.15
N THR A 170 2.99 -7.00 6.98
CA THR A 170 3.96 -7.48 7.98
C THR A 170 4.78 -8.65 7.41
N VAL A 171 5.96 -8.93 7.98
CA VAL A 171 6.76 -10.09 7.56
C VAL A 171 6.00 -11.38 7.91
N ASP A 172 5.69 -12.19 6.90
CA ASP A 172 5.01 -13.46 7.09
C ASP A 172 5.99 -14.64 7.10
N PHE A 173 6.02 -15.37 8.19
CA PHE A 173 6.95 -16.48 8.35
C PHE A 173 6.59 -17.70 7.48
N LYS A 174 5.30 -17.95 7.20
CA LYS A 174 4.88 -19.09 6.37
C LYS A 174 5.32 -18.88 4.93
N ILE A 175 5.12 -17.66 4.41
CA ILE A 175 5.57 -17.29 3.07
C ILE A 175 7.11 -17.33 3.01
N LEU A 176 7.79 -16.79 4.02
CA LEU A 176 9.25 -16.81 4.06
C LEU A 176 9.82 -18.25 4.09
N LYS A 177 9.19 -19.16 4.84
CA LYS A 177 9.56 -20.58 4.85
C LYS A 177 9.40 -21.21 3.47
N LEU A 178 8.29 -20.94 2.79
CA LEU A 178 8.06 -21.44 1.42
C LEU A 178 9.17 -20.99 0.46
N LEU A 179 9.55 -19.71 0.50
CA LEU A 179 10.56 -19.14 -0.40
C LEU A 179 11.95 -19.76 -0.22
N LEU A 180 12.28 -20.16 1.00
CA LEU A 180 13.57 -20.72 1.39
C LEU A 180 13.58 -22.26 1.44
N ASP A 181 12.45 -22.90 1.12
CA ASP A 181 12.34 -24.35 1.10
C ASP A 181 13.04 -24.94 -0.12
N LYS A 182 14.06 -25.78 0.12
CA LYS A 182 14.85 -26.44 -0.93
C LYS A 182 14.11 -27.61 -1.59
N ARG A 183 12.93 -27.98 -1.09
CA ARG A 183 12.12 -29.08 -1.64
C ARG A 183 11.30 -28.67 -2.87
N GLU A 184 11.19 -27.38 -3.14
CA GLU A 184 10.54 -26.90 -4.37
C GLU A 184 11.37 -27.30 -5.59
N ALA A 185 10.69 -27.82 -6.62
CA ALA A 185 11.35 -28.33 -7.83
C ALA A 185 12.09 -27.21 -8.61
N SER A 186 11.62 -25.96 -8.47
CA SER A 186 12.25 -24.77 -9.02
C SER A 186 12.31 -23.66 -7.97
N PRO A 187 13.37 -22.83 -7.97
CA PRO A 187 13.44 -21.69 -7.08
C PRO A 187 12.35 -20.67 -7.45
N LEU A 188 11.59 -20.24 -6.44
CA LEU A 188 10.57 -19.21 -6.59
C LEU A 188 11.26 -17.84 -6.63
N GLU A 189 11.44 -17.25 -7.81
CA GLU A 189 12.14 -15.96 -7.90
C GLU A 189 11.22 -14.77 -7.61
N PHE A 190 9.92 -14.92 -7.82
CA PHE A 190 8.94 -13.84 -7.67
C PHE A 190 7.61 -14.35 -7.14
N VAL A 191 7.20 -13.87 -5.98
CA VAL A 191 5.92 -14.21 -5.37
C VAL A 191 5.10 -12.95 -5.14
N MET A 192 3.86 -12.97 -5.61
CA MET A 192 2.90 -11.89 -5.42
C MET A 192 1.81 -12.34 -4.46
N GLU A 193 1.63 -11.62 -3.36
CA GLU A 193 0.46 -11.83 -2.50
C GLU A 193 -0.77 -11.24 -3.19
N VAL A 194 -1.78 -12.08 -3.39
CA VAL A 194 -3.10 -11.70 -3.89
C VAL A 194 -4.14 -11.94 -2.81
N THR A 195 -5.24 -11.19 -2.83
CA THR A 195 -6.37 -11.38 -1.91
C THR A 195 -7.66 -11.52 -2.72
N ASP A 196 -8.69 -12.10 -2.11
CA ASP A 196 -10.02 -12.14 -2.71
C ASP A 196 -10.55 -10.73 -3.01
N LYS A 197 -11.03 -10.53 -4.23
CA LYS A 197 -11.55 -9.27 -4.73
C LYS A 197 -12.93 -8.99 -4.13
N THR A 198 -13.11 -7.80 -3.57
CA THR A 198 -14.42 -7.33 -3.11
C THR A 198 -14.98 -6.22 -3.99
N ARG A 199 -16.25 -5.85 -3.76
CA ARG A 199 -16.91 -4.77 -4.51
C ARG A 199 -16.24 -3.41 -4.33
N ALA A 200 -15.44 -3.22 -3.27
CA ALA A 200 -14.68 -1.99 -3.05
C ALA A 200 -13.40 -1.93 -3.92
N ASP A 201 -12.91 -3.08 -4.38
CA ASP A 201 -11.62 -3.22 -5.09
C ASP A 201 -11.84 -3.05 -6.61
N VAL A 202 -12.33 -1.86 -6.99
CA VAL A 202 -12.68 -1.52 -8.38
C VAL A 202 -11.46 -1.09 -9.20
N LYS A 203 -10.38 -0.66 -8.53
CA LYS A 203 -9.14 -0.15 -9.16
C LYS A 203 -7.93 -0.95 -8.68
N GLY A 204 -7.21 -1.53 -9.63
CA GLY A 204 -5.96 -2.26 -9.45
C GLY A 204 -5.88 -3.48 -10.36
N GLY A 205 -4.78 -4.22 -10.27
CA GLY A 205 -4.50 -5.36 -11.14
C GLY A 205 -4.95 -6.72 -10.60
N THR A 206 -5.11 -7.66 -11.53
CA THR A 206 -5.30 -9.09 -11.25
C THR A 206 -4.17 -9.89 -11.86
N LEU A 207 -3.89 -11.05 -11.28
CA LEU A 207 -2.98 -12.01 -11.87
C LEU A 207 -3.68 -12.72 -13.05
N ILE A 208 -2.95 -12.98 -14.14
CA ILE A 208 -3.40 -13.77 -15.29
C ILE A 208 -2.26 -14.66 -15.80
N LYS A 209 -2.59 -15.68 -16.60
CA LYS A 209 -1.62 -16.40 -17.42
C LYS A 209 -1.68 -15.93 -18.87
N TYR A 210 -0.53 -15.55 -19.41
CA TYR A 210 -0.38 -15.09 -20.80
C TYR A 210 1.00 -15.46 -21.34
N GLU A 211 1.06 -16.09 -22.52
CA GLU A 211 2.29 -16.63 -23.12
C GLU A 211 3.08 -17.51 -22.14
N ASP A 212 2.37 -18.46 -21.51
CA ASP A 212 2.89 -19.40 -20.52
C ASP A 212 3.54 -18.83 -19.26
N LYS A 213 3.51 -17.51 -19.07
CA LYS A 213 3.98 -16.84 -17.86
C LYS A 213 2.84 -16.16 -17.10
N LEU A 214 3.02 -16.04 -15.79
CA LEU A 214 2.13 -15.23 -14.96
C LEU A 214 2.45 -13.75 -15.17
N ARG A 215 1.38 -12.95 -15.33
CA ARG A 215 1.47 -11.51 -15.55
C ARG A 215 0.45 -10.77 -14.69
N LEU A 216 0.81 -9.55 -14.31
CA LEU A 216 -0.12 -8.61 -13.70
C LEU A 216 -0.87 -7.86 -14.81
N LEU A 217 -2.19 -8.06 -14.88
CA LEU A 217 -3.07 -7.31 -15.78
C LEU A 217 -3.68 -6.13 -15.01
N GLU A 218 -3.34 -4.93 -15.42
CA GLU A 218 -3.91 -3.68 -14.90
C GLU A 218 -5.10 -3.21 -15.74
N ILE A 219 -6.03 -2.47 -15.13
CA ILE A 219 -7.23 -1.95 -15.83
C ILE A 219 -6.86 -1.08 -17.05
N ALA A 220 -5.73 -0.37 -17.00
CA ALA A 220 -5.25 0.49 -18.09
C ALA A 220 -4.85 -0.29 -19.34
N GLN A 221 -4.57 -1.59 -19.21
CA GLN A 221 -4.19 -2.49 -20.31
C GLN A 221 -5.42 -3.18 -20.93
N VAL A 222 -6.60 -3.05 -20.31
CA VAL A 222 -7.83 -3.69 -20.76
C VAL A 222 -8.52 -2.81 -21.80
N PRO A 223 -8.89 -3.34 -22.98
CA PRO A 223 -9.69 -2.61 -23.96
C PRO A 223 -11.00 -2.11 -23.36
N LYS A 224 -11.45 -0.91 -23.77
CA LYS A 224 -12.64 -0.25 -23.21
C LYS A 224 -13.88 -1.14 -23.18
N ASP A 225 -14.07 -1.96 -24.22
CA ASP A 225 -15.23 -2.84 -24.38
C ASP A 225 -15.24 -4.03 -23.40
N HIS A 226 -14.10 -4.35 -22.77
CA HIS A 226 -13.93 -5.46 -21.83
C HIS A 226 -13.66 -5.02 -20.39
N VAL A 227 -13.78 -3.72 -20.10
CA VAL A 227 -13.52 -3.19 -18.75
C VAL A 227 -14.50 -3.76 -17.72
N ASP A 228 -15.75 -4.01 -18.09
CA ASP A 228 -16.75 -4.55 -17.17
C ASP A 228 -16.55 -6.04 -16.91
N ASP A 229 -16.04 -6.79 -17.90
CA ASP A 229 -15.58 -8.18 -17.72
C ASP A 229 -14.42 -8.24 -16.72
N PHE A 230 -13.48 -7.29 -16.79
CA PHE A 230 -12.36 -7.18 -15.86
C PHE A 230 -12.80 -6.82 -14.43
N LYS A 231 -13.83 -5.98 -14.29
CA LYS A 231 -14.41 -5.64 -12.99
C LYS A 231 -15.17 -6.81 -12.36
N SER A 232 -15.68 -7.74 -13.16
CA SER A 232 -16.43 -8.91 -12.69
C SER A 232 -15.61 -9.79 -11.74
N VAL A 233 -16.09 -9.91 -10.50
CA VAL A 233 -15.53 -10.81 -9.48
C VAL A 233 -15.71 -12.29 -9.85
N LYS A 234 -16.70 -12.60 -10.72
CA LYS A 234 -16.91 -13.96 -11.22
C LYS A 234 -15.78 -14.40 -12.16
N THR A 235 -15.24 -13.46 -12.93
CA THR A 235 -14.17 -13.72 -13.91
C THR A 235 -12.81 -13.68 -13.23
N PHE A 236 -12.56 -12.62 -12.45
CA PHE A 236 -11.29 -12.40 -11.75
C PHE A 236 -11.54 -12.38 -10.24
N LYS A 237 -11.19 -13.50 -9.60
CA LYS A 237 -11.40 -13.71 -8.16
C LYS A 237 -10.37 -12.98 -7.30
N PHE A 238 -9.17 -12.79 -7.83
CA PHE A 238 -8.02 -12.28 -7.07
C PHE A 238 -7.70 -10.83 -7.40
N PHE A 239 -7.08 -10.16 -6.45
CA PHE A 239 -6.62 -8.78 -6.54
C PHE A 239 -5.19 -8.66 -6.01
N ASN A 240 -4.32 -7.95 -6.73
CA ASN A 240 -2.93 -7.73 -6.31
C ASN A 240 -2.85 -6.82 -5.09
N THR A 241 -2.24 -7.29 -4.00
CA THR A 241 -2.03 -6.49 -2.79
C THR A 241 -0.84 -5.52 -2.88
N ASN A 242 0.02 -5.71 -3.89
CA ASN A 242 1.33 -5.08 -4.03
C ASN A 242 2.31 -5.42 -2.89
N ASN A 243 2.07 -6.52 -2.17
CA ASN A 243 3.05 -7.16 -1.30
C ASN A 243 3.77 -8.24 -2.13
N LEU A 244 5.07 -8.05 -2.34
CA LEU A 244 5.87 -8.88 -3.24
C LEU A 244 7.06 -9.46 -2.50
N TRP A 245 7.43 -10.68 -2.86
CA TRP A 245 8.65 -11.32 -2.39
C TRP A 245 9.51 -11.68 -3.59
N ILE A 246 10.72 -11.15 -3.65
CA ILE A 246 11.55 -11.27 -4.85
C ILE A 246 12.96 -11.72 -4.45
N LYS A 247 13.50 -12.68 -5.20
CA LYS A 247 14.86 -13.19 -4.98
C LYS A 247 15.89 -12.16 -5.45
N LEU A 248 16.81 -11.79 -4.57
CA LEU A 248 17.82 -10.74 -4.84
C LEU A 248 18.75 -11.12 -6.01
N SER A 249 19.17 -12.38 -6.09
CA SER A 249 20.02 -12.85 -7.20
C SER A 249 19.30 -12.80 -8.54
N ALA A 250 17.98 -13.00 -8.54
CA ALA A 250 17.19 -12.89 -9.76
C ALA A 250 17.04 -11.44 -10.20
N ILE A 251 16.89 -10.49 -9.26
CA ILE A 251 16.93 -9.05 -9.56
C ILE A 251 18.25 -8.68 -10.22
N GLU A 252 19.38 -9.09 -9.65
CA GLU A 252 20.70 -8.80 -10.24
C GLU A 252 20.79 -9.34 -11.67
N ARG A 253 20.39 -10.60 -11.89
CA ARG A 253 20.39 -11.24 -13.22
C ARG A 253 19.52 -10.47 -14.22
N VAL A 254 18.26 -10.18 -13.90
CA VAL A 254 17.33 -9.58 -14.88
C VAL A 254 17.72 -8.16 -15.27
N VAL A 255 18.27 -7.39 -14.32
CA VAL A 255 18.75 -6.03 -14.56
C VAL A 255 20.10 -6.05 -15.29
N GLU A 256 20.99 -6.99 -15.01
CA GLU A 256 22.28 -7.11 -15.72
C GLU A 256 22.12 -7.57 -17.17
N THR A 257 21.18 -8.47 -17.41
CA THR A 257 20.88 -9.00 -18.75
C THR A 257 19.94 -8.10 -19.56
N ASN A 258 19.48 -6.97 -19.00
CA ASN A 258 18.46 -6.10 -19.59
C ASN A 258 17.19 -6.87 -20.04
N SER A 259 16.82 -7.92 -19.30
CA SER A 259 15.64 -8.76 -19.58
C SER A 259 14.39 -8.32 -18.81
N LEU A 260 14.51 -7.27 -18.00
CA LEU A 260 13.40 -6.65 -17.31
C LEU A 260 12.43 -6.04 -18.32
N ASN A 261 11.20 -6.54 -18.36
CA ASN A 261 10.15 -6.08 -19.25
C ASN A 261 8.92 -5.77 -18.40
N MET A 262 8.46 -4.52 -18.46
CA MET A 262 7.28 -4.03 -17.76
C MET A 262 6.42 -3.23 -18.72
N GLU A 263 5.11 -3.34 -18.59
CA GLU A 263 4.17 -2.53 -19.34
C GLU A 263 4.27 -1.06 -18.93
N ILE A 264 4.32 -0.18 -19.94
CA ILE A 264 4.34 1.27 -19.74
C ILE A 264 2.94 1.74 -19.37
N ILE A 265 2.86 2.52 -18.29
CA ILE A 265 1.65 3.19 -17.83
C ILE A 265 1.73 4.65 -18.25
N VAL A 266 0.79 5.08 -19.10
CA VAL A 266 0.73 6.46 -19.60
C VAL A 266 -0.27 7.25 -18.76
N ASN A 267 0.25 8.05 -17.83
CA ASN A 267 -0.54 8.91 -16.96
C ASN A 267 -0.67 10.31 -17.58
N ASN A 268 -1.89 10.63 -18.02
CA ASN A 268 -2.22 11.97 -18.51
C ASN A 268 -2.71 12.84 -17.35
N LYS A 269 -2.12 14.03 -17.19
CA LYS A 269 -2.53 15.02 -16.18
C LYS A 269 -2.69 16.39 -16.82
N THR A 270 -3.49 17.23 -16.19
CA THR A 270 -3.64 18.64 -16.56
C THR A 270 -3.31 19.48 -15.35
N PHE A 271 -2.35 20.39 -15.48
CA PHE A 271 -2.01 21.33 -14.42
C PHE A 271 -3.09 22.40 -14.26
N ALA A 272 -3.07 23.10 -13.11
CA ALA A 272 -4.03 24.17 -12.82
C ALA A 272 -3.96 25.33 -13.83
N ASN A 273 -2.80 25.54 -14.46
CA ASN A 273 -2.60 26.52 -15.53
C ASN A 273 -3.12 26.06 -16.91
N GLY A 274 -3.75 24.87 -16.99
CA GLY A 274 -4.28 24.31 -18.23
C GLY A 274 -3.28 23.51 -19.07
N LEU A 275 -2.00 23.41 -18.66
CA LEU A 275 -1.00 22.65 -19.38
C LEU A 275 -1.28 21.14 -19.29
N ASN A 276 -1.42 20.49 -20.44
CA ASN A 276 -1.59 19.04 -20.53
C ASN A 276 -0.23 18.34 -20.59
N ILE A 277 -0.02 17.38 -19.70
CA ILE A 277 1.24 16.65 -19.56
C ILE A 277 1.04 15.15 -19.54
N ILE A 278 2.08 14.43 -19.95
CA ILE A 278 2.22 12.99 -19.96
C ILE A 278 3.32 12.58 -18.99
N GLN A 279 3.04 11.54 -18.21
CA GLN A 279 3.97 10.83 -17.34
C GLN A 279 4.01 9.37 -17.77
N LEU A 280 5.21 8.82 -17.92
CA LEU A 280 5.46 7.43 -18.28
C LEU A 280 5.98 6.71 -17.05
N GLU A 281 5.17 5.80 -16.52
CA GLU A 281 5.48 5.08 -15.30
C GLU A 281 5.50 3.58 -15.55
N THR A 282 6.11 2.82 -14.64
CA THR A 282 6.02 1.36 -14.62
C THR A 282 5.62 0.86 -13.24
N ALA A 283 5.08 -0.36 -13.19
CA ALA A 283 4.64 -0.99 -11.95
C ALA A 283 5.57 -2.15 -11.56
N VAL A 284 6.05 -2.16 -10.32
CA VAL A 284 6.92 -3.20 -9.75
C VAL A 284 6.35 -4.62 -9.92
N GLY A 285 5.03 -4.80 -9.79
CA GLY A 285 4.37 -6.09 -10.00
C GLY A 285 4.32 -6.57 -11.46
N ALA A 286 4.44 -5.66 -12.43
CA ALA A 286 4.43 -6.00 -13.85
C ALA A 286 5.69 -6.78 -14.26
N ALA A 287 6.78 -6.62 -13.52
CA ALA A 287 8.04 -7.31 -13.76
C ALA A 287 7.96 -8.83 -13.56
N MET A 288 6.91 -9.35 -12.91
CA MET A 288 6.73 -10.78 -12.60
C MET A 288 6.96 -11.72 -13.80
N LYS A 289 6.66 -11.26 -15.02
CA LYS A 289 6.85 -12.01 -16.27
C LYS A 289 8.32 -12.19 -16.68
N SER A 290 9.22 -11.36 -16.16
CA SER A 290 10.67 -11.45 -16.40
C SER A 290 11.38 -12.38 -15.42
N PHE A 291 10.67 -12.93 -14.43
CA PHE A 291 11.21 -13.87 -13.45
C PHE A 291 10.76 -15.30 -13.74
N GLU A 292 11.55 -16.26 -13.25
CA GLU A 292 11.27 -17.69 -13.34
C GLU A 292 10.68 -18.20 -12.01
N GLY A 293 9.84 -19.24 -12.07
CA GLY A 293 9.21 -19.77 -10.86
C GLY A 293 8.24 -18.79 -10.18
N SER A 294 7.61 -17.90 -10.97
CA SER A 294 6.68 -16.91 -10.43
C SER A 294 5.37 -17.55 -9.97
N ILE A 295 4.89 -17.20 -8.77
CA ILE A 295 3.61 -17.70 -8.23
C ILE A 295 2.81 -16.61 -7.52
N GLY A 296 1.49 -16.81 -7.41
CA GLY A 296 0.62 -16.07 -6.49
C GLY A 296 0.41 -16.81 -5.17
N ILE A 297 0.18 -16.08 -4.09
CA ILE A 297 -0.32 -16.65 -2.82
C ILE A 297 -1.58 -15.91 -2.43
N ASN A 298 -2.70 -16.63 -2.26
CA ASN A 298 -3.94 -16.05 -1.78
C ASN A 298 -3.87 -15.84 -0.27
N VAL A 299 -3.58 -14.62 0.15
CA VAL A 299 -3.45 -14.22 1.54
C VAL A 299 -4.77 -13.69 2.12
N PRO A 300 -4.98 -13.82 3.45
CA PRO A 300 -6.12 -13.18 4.08
C PRO A 300 -6.04 -11.66 3.97
N ARG A 301 -7.20 -11.01 3.91
CA ARG A 301 -7.31 -9.55 3.79
C ARG A 301 -6.66 -8.78 4.94
N SER A 302 -6.40 -9.42 6.07
CA SER A 302 -5.61 -8.84 7.17
C SER A 302 -4.23 -8.33 6.72
N ARG A 303 -3.67 -8.88 5.63
CA ARG A 303 -2.40 -8.44 5.03
C ARG A 303 -2.53 -7.28 4.03
N PHE A 304 -3.75 -6.87 3.73
CA PHE A 304 -4.08 -5.80 2.80
C PHE A 304 -4.97 -4.74 3.47
N LEU A 305 -4.31 -3.86 4.24
CA LEU A 305 -4.93 -2.74 4.95
C LEU A 305 -4.28 -1.40 4.51
N PRO A 306 -4.52 -0.95 3.26
CA PRO A 306 -3.97 0.30 2.75
C PRO A 306 -4.71 1.52 3.33
N VAL A 307 -3.96 2.53 3.78
CA VAL A 307 -4.50 3.81 4.26
C VAL A 307 -4.28 4.90 3.22
N LYS A 308 -5.31 5.14 2.38
CA LYS A 308 -5.26 6.10 1.26
C LYS A 308 -6.13 7.32 1.47
N LYS A 309 -7.25 7.16 2.19
CA LYS A 309 -8.21 8.20 2.53
C LYS A 309 -8.39 8.31 4.05
N THR A 310 -8.96 9.43 4.49
CA THR A 310 -9.36 9.64 5.88
C THR A 310 -10.43 8.66 6.36
N SER A 311 -11.23 8.08 5.45
CA SER A 311 -12.11 6.95 5.76
C SER A 311 -11.33 5.73 6.26
N ASP A 312 -10.20 5.44 5.63
CA ASP A 312 -9.32 4.32 6.02
C ASP A 312 -8.60 4.64 7.32
N LEU A 313 -8.22 5.91 7.51
CA LEU A 313 -7.64 6.40 8.77
C LEU A 313 -8.62 6.24 9.92
N MET A 314 -9.90 6.57 9.72
CA MET A 314 -10.96 6.39 10.73
C MET A 314 -11.09 4.93 11.14
N LEU A 315 -11.05 3.99 10.18
CA LEU A 315 -11.07 2.55 10.47
C LEU A 315 -9.91 2.17 11.40
N VAL A 316 -8.68 2.55 11.01
CA VAL A 316 -7.46 2.18 11.73
C VAL A 316 -7.36 2.84 13.11
N MET A 317 -7.87 4.06 13.28
CA MET A 317 -7.84 4.77 14.56
C MET A 317 -8.97 4.35 15.51
N SER A 318 -9.99 3.62 15.03
CA SER A 318 -11.11 3.18 15.86
C SER A 318 -10.77 1.98 16.73
N ASN A 319 -11.65 1.68 17.69
CA ASN A 319 -11.58 0.47 18.51
C ASN A 319 -11.74 -0.84 17.73
N LEU A 320 -12.02 -0.78 16.42
CA LEU A 320 -12.02 -1.93 15.53
C LEU A 320 -10.63 -2.57 15.43
N TYR A 321 -9.55 -1.79 15.57
CA TYR A 321 -8.18 -2.29 15.56
C TYR A 321 -7.47 -1.99 16.88
N THR A 322 -6.61 -2.91 17.29
CA THR A 322 -5.68 -2.73 18.39
C THR A 322 -4.26 -2.75 17.85
N LEU A 323 -3.47 -1.75 18.21
CA LEU A 323 -2.04 -1.71 17.90
C LEU A 323 -1.28 -2.58 18.91
N ARG A 324 -0.62 -3.63 18.44
CA ARG A 324 0.26 -4.49 19.24
C ARG A 324 1.62 -4.56 18.56
N ASN A 325 2.65 -4.05 19.21
CA ASN A 325 4.04 -4.12 18.73
C ASN A 325 4.22 -3.57 17.29
N GLY A 326 3.55 -2.45 16.99
CA GLY A 326 3.54 -1.87 15.65
C GLY A 326 2.60 -2.56 14.65
N SER A 327 2.03 -3.72 14.95
CA SER A 327 1.07 -4.41 14.06
C SER A 327 -0.37 -4.12 14.47
N LEU A 328 -1.22 -3.81 13.49
CA LEU A 328 -2.66 -3.64 13.72
C LEU A 328 -3.34 -5.00 13.64
N VAL A 329 -4.07 -5.34 14.69
CA VAL A 329 -4.87 -6.57 14.76
C VAL A 329 -6.32 -6.17 14.98
N MET A 330 -7.23 -6.75 14.19
CA MET A 330 -8.67 -6.53 14.38
C MET A 330 -9.09 -7.01 15.78
N SER A 331 -9.93 -6.24 16.44
CA SER A 331 -10.39 -6.53 17.80
C SER A 331 -11.08 -7.90 17.86
N PRO A 332 -10.75 -8.78 18.83
CA PRO A 332 -11.43 -10.06 18.99
C PRO A 332 -12.89 -9.90 19.43
N GLN A 333 -13.29 -8.69 19.87
CA GLN A 333 -14.68 -8.38 20.21
C GLN A 333 -15.55 -8.17 18.95
N ARG A 334 -14.94 -8.00 17.77
CA ARG A 334 -15.68 -7.86 16.52
C ARG A 334 -16.33 -9.21 16.17
N MET A 335 -17.66 -9.23 16.07
CA MET A 335 -18.42 -10.45 15.77
C MET A 335 -18.16 -11.01 14.36
N PHE A 336 -17.90 -10.14 13.38
CA PHE A 336 -17.67 -10.53 11.99
C PHE A 336 -16.31 -10.07 11.49
N PRO A 337 -15.50 -10.95 10.86
CA PRO A 337 -14.14 -10.61 10.40
C PRO A 337 -14.11 -9.61 9.23
N THR A 338 -15.28 -9.19 8.75
CA THR A 338 -15.43 -8.21 7.68
C THR A 338 -15.18 -6.80 8.19
N THR A 339 -14.40 -6.04 7.43
CA THR A 339 -14.20 -4.61 7.67
C THR A 339 -15.44 -3.82 7.26
N PRO A 340 -15.94 -2.88 8.08
CA PRO A 340 -17.08 -2.05 7.71
C PRO A 340 -16.75 -1.12 6.54
N LEU A 341 -17.76 -0.79 5.75
CA LEU A 341 -17.62 0.14 4.64
C LEU A 341 -17.84 1.57 5.13
N ILE A 342 -16.79 2.40 5.11
CA ILE A 342 -16.84 3.81 5.51
C ILE A 342 -16.67 4.71 4.28
N LYS A 343 -17.62 5.63 4.08
CA LYS A 343 -17.58 6.69 3.07
C LYS A 343 -17.76 8.03 3.75
N LEU A 344 -16.70 8.84 3.73
CA LEU A 344 -16.72 10.23 4.21
C LEU A 344 -16.72 11.17 3.00
N GLY A 345 -17.56 12.21 3.03
CA GLY A 345 -17.68 13.17 1.93
C GLY A 345 -16.38 13.93 1.67
N ASP A 346 -15.87 13.85 0.44
CA ASP A 346 -14.56 14.40 0.08
C ASP A 346 -14.44 15.92 0.34
N LYS A 347 -15.55 16.67 0.25
CA LYS A 347 -15.56 18.14 0.46
C LYS A 347 -15.16 18.56 1.88
N HIS A 348 -15.50 17.77 2.90
CA HIS A 348 -15.35 18.16 4.31
C HIS A 348 -14.41 17.25 5.11
N PHE A 349 -14.10 16.07 4.59
CA PHE A 349 -13.33 15.06 5.29
C PHE A 349 -12.06 14.62 4.55
N SER A 350 -11.80 15.09 3.31
CA SER A 350 -10.61 14.62 2.56
C SER A 350 -9.29 14.99 3.22
N LYS A 351 -9.22 16.13 3.92
CA LYS A 351 -7.99 16.63 4.56
C LYS A 351 -7.91 16.16 6.02
N VAL A 352 -6.75 15.66 6.45
CA VAL A 352 -6.53 15.16 7.83
C VAL A 352 -6.85 16.24 8.86
N LYS A 353 -6.45 17.49 8.62
CA LYS A 353 -6.74 18.59 9.54
C LYS A 353 -8.25 18.77 9.76
N GLU A 354 -9.04 18.76 8.69
CA GLU A 354 -10.50 18.90 8.76
C GLU A 354 -11.12 17.67 9.42
N PHE A 355 -10.65 16.48 9.07
CA PHE A 355 -11.06 15.22 9.69
C PHE A 355 -10.85 15.24 11.21
N LEU A 356 -9.66 15.60 11.69
CA LEU A 356 -9.36 15.65 13.12
C LEU A 356 -10.17 16.73 13.86
N THR A 357 -10.44 17.87 13.23
CA THR A 357 -11.31 18.91 13.82
C THR A 357 -12.76 18.43 13.96
N ARG A 358 -13.24 17.60 13.02
CA ARG A 358 -14.62 17.10 13.00
C ARG A 358 -14.85 15.86 13.87
N PHE A 359 -13.77 15.17 14.22
CA PHE A 359 -13.76 14.02 15.12
C PHE A 359 -12.83 14.30 16.32
N PRO A 360 -13.32 14.99 17.36
CA PRO A 360 -12.57 15.20 18.60
C PRO A 360 -12.12 13.87 19.25
N THR A 361 -12.95 12.84 19.11
CA THR A 361 -12.62 11.44 19.43
C THR A 361 -13.17 10.55 18.33
N ILE A 362 -12.45 9.48 17.99
CA ILE A 362 -12.95 8.51 17.02
C ILE A 362 -14.15 7.76 17.63
N PRO A 363 -15.29 7.63 16.90
CA PRO A 363 -16.45 6.89 17.37
C PRO A 363 -16.15 5.41 17.61
N ASP A 364 -16.99 4.76 18.42
CA ASP A 364 -17.03 3.29 18.50
C ASP A 364 -17.62 2.74 17.19
N LEU A 365 -16.84 1.90 16.51
CA LEU A 365 -17.17 1.28 15.22
C LEU A 365 -17.26 -0.26 15.31
N LEU A 366 -17.25 -0.82 16.52
CA LEU A 366 -17.07 -2.26 16.72
C LEU A 366 -18.22 -3.09 16.16
N GLU A 367 -19.43 -2.54 16.18
CA GLU A 367 -20.66 -3.13 15.62
C GLU A 367 -21.11 -2.42 14.33
N LEU A 368 -20.27 -1.59 13.71
CA LEU A 368 -20.58 -0.93 12.44
C LEU A 368 -20.51 -1.92 11.28
N ASP A 369 -21.40 -1.77 10.29
CA ASP A 369 -21.31 -2.45 8.99
C ASP A 369 -21.13 -1.45 7.83
N HIS A 370 -21.87 -0.34 7.87
CA HIS A 370 -21.84 0.67 6.83
C HIS A 370 -21.98 2.08 7.41
N LEU A 371 -21.05 2.97 7.08
CA LEU A 371 -21.12 4.39 7.41
C LEU A 371 -21.02 5.23 6.15
N THR A 372 -22.01 6.07 5.90
CA THR A 372 -21.93 7.13 4.88
C THR A 372 -22.17 8.47 5.53
N VAL A 373 -21.22 9.40 5.42
CA VAL A 373 -21.33 10.77 5.93
C VAL A 373 -21.14 11.75 4.78
N SER A 374 -22.12 12.60 4.54
CA SER A 374 -22.10 13.62 3.48
C SER A 374 -22.49 14.99 4.04
N GLY A 375 -21.80 16.04 3.58
CA GLY A 375 -22.04 17.42 3.99
C GLY A 375 -21.23 17.86 5.22
N ASP A 376 -21.62 19.01 5.79
CA ASP A 376 -20.95 19.63 6.94
C ASP A 376 -21.41 18.95 8.24
N VAL A 377 -20.71 17.89 8.64
CA VAL A 377 -21.04 17.09 9.82
C VAL A 377 -19.91 17.14 10.85
N THR A 378 -20.24 17.25 12.13
CA THR A 378 -19.29 17.13 13.25
C THR A 378 -19.77 16.09 14.26
N PHE A 379 -18.83 15.48 14.96
CA PHE A 379 -19.08 14.40 15.93
C PHE A 379 -18.69 14.86 17.33
N GLY A 380 -19.58 14.65 18.31
CA GLY A 380 -19.27 14.82 19.72
C GLY A 380 -18.34 13.74 20.26
N LYS A 381 -18.01 13.81 21.55
CA LYS A 381 -17.19 12.80 22.22
C LYS A 381 -18.02 11.55 22.53
N GLY A 382 -17.42 10.36 22.43
CA GLY A 382 -18.06 9.11 22.84
C GLY A 382 -19.26 8.70 21.97
N VAL A 383 -19.27 9.07 20.69
CA VAL A 383 -20.29 8.62 19.74
C VAL A 383 -20.12 7.13 19.42
N THR A 384 -21.23 6.39 19.30
CA THR A 384 -21.25 4.96 18.95
C THR A 384 -22.06 4.74 17.69
N LEU A 385 -21.51 4.02 16.71
CA LEU A 385 -22.13 3.75 15.42
C LEU A 385 -22.29 2.24 15.19
N LYS A 386 -23.52 1.78 14.94
CA LYS A 386 -23.87 0.36 14.82
C LYS A 386 -24.70 0.06 13.56
N GLY A 387 -24.44 -1.08 12.94
CA GLY A 387 -25.12 -1.52 11.72
C GLY A 387 -24.92 -0.55 10.55
N THR A 388 -26.01 -0.10 9.94
CA THR A 388 -25.98 0.86 8.83
C THR A 388 -26.34 2.27 9.28
N VAL A 389 -25.38 3.20 9.24
CA VAL A 389 -25.57 4.61 9.58
C VAL A 389 -25.31 5.49 8.37
N ILE A 390 -26.28 6.35 8.04
CA ILE A 390 -26.17 7.32 6.95
C ILE A 390 -26.47 8.71 7.50
N ILE A 391 -25.56 9.65 7.31
CA ILE A 391 -25.68 11.02 7.81
C ILE A 391 -25.51 11.99 6.64
N ILE A 392 -26.53 12.80 6.38
CA ILE A 392 -26.59 13.69 5.23
C ILE A 392 -26.98 15.10 5.69
N ALA A 393 -26.01 16.01 5.67
CA ALA A 393 -26.26 17.45 5.74
C ALA A 393 -26.34 18.00 4.30
N ASN A 394 -27.44 18.64 3.93
CA ASN A 394 -27.58 19.21 2.59
C ASN A 394 -26.73 20.48 2.45
N HIS A 395 -26.68 21.02 1.23
CA HIS A 395 -25.93 22.24 0.96
C HIS A 395 -26.42 23.41 1.83
N GLY A 396 -25.50 24.01 2.60
CA GLY A 396 -25.79 25.12 3.51
C GLY A 396 -26.29 24.68 4.90
N GLU A 397 -26.60 23.40 5.08
CA GLU A 397 -26.95 22.82 6.37
C GLU A 397 -25.71 22.29 7.08
N ARG A 398 -25.80 22.20 8.41
CA ARG A 398 -24.76 21.61 9.24
C ARG A 398 -25.40 20.68 10.26
N ILE A 399 -24.77 19.54 10.54
CA ILE A 399 -25.21 18.60 11.59
C ILE A 399 -24.09 18.44 12.60
N ASP A 400 -24.34 18.90 13.82
CA ASP A 400 -23.48 18.60 14.98
C ASP A 400 -24.12 17.45 15.78
N LEU A 401 -23.45 16.28 15.79
CA LEU A 401 -23.91 15.16 16.61
C LEU A 401 -23.49 15.38 18.06
N PRO A 402 -24.43 15.35 19.03
CA PRO A 402 -24.08 15.56 20.43
C PRO A 402 -23.16 14.46 20.98
N SER A 403 -22.44 14.78 22.06
CA SER A 403 -21.60 13.81 22.75
C SER A 403 -22.45 12.67 23.33
N GLY A 404 -21.93 11.44 23.29
CA GLY A 404 -22.62 10.23 23.75
C GLY A 404 -23.71 9.71 22.79
N THR A 405 -23.86 10.29 21.60
CA THR A 405 -24.87 9.85 20.62
C THR A 405 -24.62 8.40 20.21
N ILE A 406 -25.68 7.58 20.25
CA ILE A 406 -25.67 6.20 19.75
C ILE A 406 -26.57 6.16 18.50
N LEU A 407 -26.01 5.82 17.34
CA LEU A 407 -26.75 5.62 16.10
C LEU A 407 -26.68 4.15 15.70
N GLU A 408 -27.83 3.50 15.62
CA GLU A 408 -27.97 2.11 15.19
C GLU A 408 -29.02 1.99 14.09
N ASN A 409 -28.59 1.57 12.90
CA ASN A 409 -29.49 1.38 11.74
C ASN A 409 -30.36 2.63 11.44
N LYS A 410 -29.73 3.82 11.48
CA LYS A 410 -30.39 5.12 11.29
C LYS A 410 -29.89 5.89 10.08
N ILE A 411 -30.82 6.62 9.48
CA ILE A 411 -30.54 7.69 8.53
C ILE A 411 -30.82 9.01 9.26
N VAL A 412 -29.82 9.88 9.34
CA VAL A 412 -29.91 11.20 9.97
C VAL A 412 -29.73 12.24 8.87
N SER A 413 -30.70 13.16 8.75
CA SER A 413 -30.63 14.27 7.79
C SER A 413 -31.26 15.52 8.36
N GLY A 414 -30.76 16.68 7.96
CA GLY A 414 -31.31 17.99 8.33
C GLY A 414 -30.23 18.97 8.76
N ASN A 415 -30.63 19.93 9.60
CA ASN A 415 -29.78 21.02 10.09
C ASN A 415 -29.89 21.13 11.61
N LEU A 416 -28.79 20.87 12.32
CA LEU A 416 -28.69 20.93 13.77
C LEU A 416 -27.34 21.55 14.15
N ARG A 417 -27.36 22.67 14.87
CA ARG A 417 -26.16 23.32 15.41
C ARG A 417 -26.18 23.28 16.93
N ILE A 418 -25.07 22.84 17.51
CA ILE A 418 -24.86 22.84 18.95
C ILE A 418 -23.88 23.96 19.28
N LEU A 419 -24.28 24.88 20.16
CA LEU A 419 -23.46 26.00 20.61
C LEU A 419 -23.06 25.77 22.08
N ASP A 420 -21.83 26.16 22.42
CA ASP A 420 -21.38 26.19 23.82
C ASP A 420 -22.20 27.23 24.59
N HIS A 421 -22.72 26.85 25.76
CA HIS A 421 -23.54 27.70 26.63
C HIS A 421 -22.70 28.57 27.57
#